data_AF-A0A539DZ10-F1
#
_entry.id   AF-A0A539DZ10-F1
#
_cell.length_a   1.000
_cell.length_b   1.000
_cell.length_c   1.000
_cell.angle_alpha   90.00
_cell.angle_beta   90.00
_cell.angle_gamma   90.00
#
_symmetry.space_group_name_H-M   'P 1'
#
loop_
_entity.id
_entity.type
_entity.pdbx_description
1 polymer ?
#
loop_
_entity_poly.entity_id
_entity_poly.type
_entity_poly.pdbx_seq_one_letter_code
_entity_poly.pdbx_strand_id
1 'polypeptide(L)'
;MAELLETAADAPALESTIAWDEQPFYTRLTNIGFRVLLADGDLGWQVPPAYTCTGRPFTDANCVDDGGAFVDDPLLTPLIESQIRAGDVLETRLVFVNVGGVGFLFMPGELPPELVIGLPDDFATNTAAYYEEPELHAVGDAYVIPGALLDLVPTELTFTIGLGGDELGYWVPVEEVRLKCLDLVMPAVGGYTCQRLFDEGHLITPDAVSGPVCRGLSDPSPGEAMPAGAARDALMAVCRYGQALGRELGEPDGHYEETNSAGWDLVDDTWAAAEELFSR
;
A
#
# COMPACT_ATOMS: atom_id res chain seq x y z
N MET A 1 -6.59 4.32 48.41
CA MET A 1 -6.35 5.47 47.51
C MET A 1 -5.19 6.37 47.95
N ALA A 2 -4.40 5.99 48.97
CA ALA A 2 -3.23 6.74 49.43
C ALA A 2 -1.90 5.98 49.25
N GLU A 3 -1.92 4.79 48.63
CA GLU A 3 -0.75 3.91 48.47
C GLU A 3 -0.13 3.94 47.06
N LEU A 4 -0.65 4.75 46.15
CA LEU A 4 -0.20 4.83 44.74
C LEU A 4 0.68 6.06 44.44
N LEU A 5 1.09 6.83 45.46
CA LEU A 5 1.83 8.10 45.29
C LEU A 5 3.23 8.12 45.94
N GLU A 6 3.69 7.03 46.56
CA GLU A 6 4.97 7.01 47.30
C GLU A 6 6.16 6.38 46.55
N THR A 7 6.08 6.13 45.24
CA THR A 7 7.22 5.57 44.46
C THR A 7 7.89 6.54 43.49
N ALA A 8 7.50 7.83 43.47
CA ALA A 8 8.09 8.80 42.54
C ALA A 8 9.54 9.22 42.87
N ALA A 9 10.09 8.83 44.02
CA ALA A 9 11.45 9.21 44.42
C ALA A 9 12.56 8.37 43.76
N ASP A 10 12.22 7.19 43.23
CA ASP A 10 13.13 6.29 42.49
C ASP A 10 12.73 6.15 41.01
N ALA A 11 11.77 6.95 40.54
CA ALA A 11 11.51 7.03 39.11
C ALA A 11 12.77 7.61 38.43
N PRO A 12 13.34 6.96 37.41
CA PRO A 12 14.42 7.56 36.64
C PRO A 12 13.96 8.94 36.20
N ALA A 13 14.84 9.95 36.34
CA ALA A 13 14.53 11.28 35.85
C ALA A 13 14.08 11.15 34.40
N LEU A 14 12.87 11.61 34.08
CA LEU A 14 12.42 11.69 32.69
C LEU A 14 13.49 12.46 31.93
N GLU A 15 14.20 11.80 31.04
CA GLU A 15 15.10 12.52 30.15
C GLU A 15 14.21 13.50 29.38
N SER A 16 14.44 14.80 29.58
CA SER A 16 13.64 15.86 28.93
C SER A 16 14.04 16.06 27.47
N THR A 17 14.58 15.01 26.84
CA THR A 17 15.09 15.00 25.49
C THR A 17 13.95 14.58 24.56
N ILE A 18 13.70 15.43 23.57
CA ILE A 18 12.87 15.09 22.42
C ILE A 18 13.85 14.93 21.26
N ALA A 19 13.91 13.73 20.68
CA ALA A 19 14.58 13.48 19.41
C ALA A 19 13.53 13.25 18.32
N TRP A 20 13.82 13.74 17.13
CA TRP A 20 12.95 13.65 15.96
C TRP A 20 13.80 13.20 14.79
N ASP A 21 13.35 12.15 14.13
CA ASP A 21 13.91 11.66 12.87
C ASP A 21 12.77 11.44 11.86
N GLU A 22 13.01 11.78 10.61
CA GLU A 22 12.09 11.51 9.51
C GLU A 22 12.83 10.86 8.34
N GLN A 23 12.13 9.97 7.65
CA GLN A 23 12.62 9.34 6.43
C GLN A 23 11.58 9.50 5.33
N PRO A 24 11.78 10.43 4.39
CA PRO A 24 11.00 10.51 3.18
C PRO A 24 11.22 9.26 2.31
N PHE A 25 10.17 8.84 1.61
CA PHE A 25 10.24 7.79 0.61
C PHE A 25 9.17 7.96 -0.45
N TYR A 26 9.42 7.36 -1.62
CA TYR A 26 8.49 7.36 -2.73
C TYR A 26 7.70 6.05 -2.78
N THR A 27 6.43 6.14 -3.14
CA THR A 27 5.59 4.97 -3.41
C THR A 27 4.68 5.22 -4.60
N ARG A 28 4.38 4.19 -5.40
CA ARG A 28 3.51 4.34 -6.58
C ARG A 28 2.05 4.27 -6.16
N LEU A 29 1.25 5.26 -6.58
CA LEU A 29 -0.20 5.26 -6.48
C LEU A 29 -0.79 4.38 -7.59
N THR A 30 -0.71 3.06 -7.39
CA THR A 30 -1.23 2.09 -8.36
C THR A 30 -2.75 2.04 -8.34
N ASN A 31 -3.37 2.42 -7.23
CA ASN A 31 -4.80 2.66 -7.15
C ASN A 31 -5.12 4.05 -7.72
N ILE A 32 -5.70 4.07 -8.92
CA ILE A 32 -6.10 5.32 -9.57
C ILE A 32 -7.14 6.13 -8.77
N GLY A 33 -7.91 5.48 -7.88
CA GLY A 33 -8.85 6.17 -6.98
C GLY A 33 -8.12 7.11 -6.03
N PHE A 34 -6.94 6.73 -5.54
CA PHE A 34 -6.12 7.61 -4.70
C PHE A 34 -5.53 8.79 -5.48
N ARG A 35 -5.37 8.67 -6.81
CA ARG A 35 -5.01 9.82 -7.66
C ARG A 35 -6.16 10.80 -7.87
N VAL A 36 -7.42 10.33 -7.76
CA VAL A 36 -8.61 11.20 -7.68
C VAL A 36 -8.63 11.90 -6.33
N LEU A 37 -8.52 11.16 -5.21
CA LEU A 37 -8.47 11.75 -3.87
C LEU A 37 -7.36 12.80 -3.73
N LEU A 38 -6.19 12.52 -4.31
CA LEU A 38 -5.09 13.48 -4.31
C LEU A 38 -5.38 14.72 -5.17
N ALA A 39 -6.19 14.58 -6.22
CA ALA A 39 -6.61 15.71 -7.04
C ALA A 39 -7.62 16.59 -6.28
N ASP A 40 -8.49 15.97 -5.50
CA ASP A 40 -9.50 16.63 -4.67
C ASP A 40 -8.92 17.20 -3.35
N GLY A 41 -7.71 16.77 -2.98
CA GLY A 41 -6.96 17.25 -1.82
C GLY A 41 -7.19 16.45 -0.54
N ASP A 42 -7.66 15.22 -0.65
CA ASP A 42 -8.20 14.39 0.44
C ASP A 42 -7.24 13.26 0.90
N LEU A 43 -5.93 13.39 0.69
CA LEU A 43 -4.93 12.39 1.15
C LEU A 43 -4.14 12.80 2.40
N GLY A 44 -4.47 13.92 3.04
CA GLY A 44 -3.76 14.34 4.23
C GLY A 44 -4.11 15.77 4.64
N TRP A 45 -3.51 16.23 5.74
CA TRP A 45 -3.68 17.61 6.21
C TRP A 45 -3.04 18.65 5.29
N GLN A 46 -2.04 18.22 4.51
CA GLN A 46 -1.47 18.91 3.35
C GLN A 46 -1.73 18.05 2.13
N VAL A 47 -1.83 18.68 0.96
CA VAL A 47 -1.86 17.95 -0.32
C VAL A 47 -0.42 17.54 -0.64
N PRO A 48 -0.06 16.25 -0.60
CA PRO A 48 1.29 15.83 -0.91
C PRO A 48 1.62 16.04 -2.41
N PRO A 49 2.89 16.28 -2.76
CA PRO A 49 3.33 16.36 -4.14
C PRO A 49 3.18 14.99 -4.82
N ALA A 50 2.90 15.03 -6.12
CA ALA A 50 2.87 13.84 -6.97
C ALA A 50 3.93 14.00 -8.06
N TYR A 51 4.52 12.88 -8.46
CA TYR A 51 5.67 12.85 -9.33
C TYR A 51 5.41 11.96 -10.54
N THR A 52 6.04 12.31 -11.65
CA THR A 52 6.22 11.42 -12.80
C THR A 52 7.65 10.91 -12.78
N CYS A 53 7.83 9.59 -12.64
CA CYS A 53 9.15 8.98 -12.55
C CYS A 53 9.50 8.18 -13.80
N THR A 54 10.78 8.12 -14.15
CA THR A 54 11.27 7.45 -15.38
C THR A 54 11.75 6.01 -15.15
N GLY A 55 11.85 5.55 -13.91
CA GLY A 55 12.22 4.17 -13.56
C GLY A 55 12.32 3.95 -12.05
N ARG A 56 12.53 2.70 -11.63
CA ARG A 56 12.82 2.32 -10.25
C ARG A 56 14.33 2.11 -10.01
N PRO A 57 14.83 2.27 -8.76
CA PRO A 57 14.11 2.82 -7.60
C PRO A 57 13.73 4.29 -7.84
N PHE A 58 12.64 4.75 -7.22
CA PHE A 58 12.21 6.14 -7.32
C PHE A 58 13.13 7.03 -6.48
N THR A 59 13.59 8.14 -7.07
CA THR A 59 14.54 9.07 -6.48
C THR A 59 14.33 10.47 -7.04
N ASP A 60 14.81 11.50 -6.36
CA ASP A 60 14.84 12.89 -6.85
C ASP A 60 15.52 13.02 -8.23
N ALA A 61 16.44 12.09 -8.56
CA ALA A 61 17.17 12.10 -9.82
C ALA A 61 16.32 11.63 -11.02
N ASN A 62 15.27 10.84 -10.77
CA ASN A 62 14.45 10.25 -11.83
C ASN A 62 12.95 10.54 -11.72
N CYS A 63 12.53 11.25 -10.67
CA CYS A 63 11.18 11.72 -10.41
C CYS A 63 11.08 13.24 -10.57
N VAL A 64 10.05 13.70 -11.28
CA VAL A 64 9.78 15.12 -11.51
C VAL A 64 8.40 15.45 -10.96
N ASP A 65 8.33 16.48 -10.10
CA ASP A 65 7.07 17.00 -9.55
C ASP A 65 6.12 17.38 -10.69
N ASP A 66 4.88 16.91 -10.61
CA ASP A 66 3.82 17.23 -11.56
C ASP A 66 3.30 18.67 -11.43
N GLY A 67 3.71 19.40 -10.39
CA GLY A 67 3.36 20.79 -10.12
C GLY A 67 1.89 20.99 -9.78
N GLY A 68 1.21 19.94 -9.30
CA GLY A 68 -0.24 19.95 -9.07
C GLY A 68 -1.06 19.82 -10.35
N ALA A 69 -0.48 19.29 -11.42
CA ALA A 69 -1.18 19.13 -12.69
C ALA A 69 -2.29 18.06 -12.61
N PHE A 70 -3.41 18.34 -13.27
CA PHE A 70 -4.52 17.42 -13.45
C PHE A 70 -4.60 16.90 -14.88
N VAL A 71 -5.11 15.68 -15.05
CA VAL A 71 -5.41 15.08 -16.36
C VAL A 71 -6.75 14.36 -16.33
N ASP A 72 -7.42 14.34 -17.49
CA ASP A 72 -8.63 13.54 -17.66
C ASP A 72 -8.26 12.07 -17.83
N ASP A 73 -8.87 11.20 -17.02
CA ASP A 73 -8.84 9.77 -17.25
C ASP A 73 -9.99 9.38 -18.22
N PRO A 74 -9.72 8.59 -19.26
CA PRO A 74 -10.72 8.26 -20.27
C PRO A 74 -11.94 7.49 -19.74
N LEU A 75 -11.83 6.85 -18.58
CA LEU A 75 -12.93 6.13 -17.94
C LEU A 75 -13.47 6.87 -16.72
N LEU A 76 -12.59 7.27 -15.78
CA LEU A 76 -13.06 7.81 -14.51
C LEU A 76 -13.61 9.22 -14.64
N THR A 77 -12.97 10.10 -15.40
CA THR A 77 -13.44 11.48 -15.54
C THR A 77 -14.88 11.59 -16.04
N PRO A 78 -15.31 10.87 -17.09
CA PRO A 78 -16.72 10.88 -17.47
C PRO A 78 -17.64 10.11 -16.50
N LEU A 79 -17.11 9.18 -15.68
CA LEU A 79 -17.91 8.36 -14.77
C LEU A 79 -18.24 9.06 -13.45
N ILE A 80 -17.27 9.79 -12.89
CA ILE A 80 -17.39 10.43 -11.56
C ILE A 80 -17.24 11.95 -11.61
N GLU A 81 -17.14 12.55 -12.81
CA GLU A 81 -17.00 13.99 -13.01
C GLU A 81 -15.79 14.63 -12.30
N SER A 82 -14.71 13.85 -12.08
CA SER A 82 -13.46 14.31 -11.46
C SER A 82 -12.22 13.97 -12.28
N GLN A 83 -11.13 14.72 -12.07
CA GLN A 83 -9.84 14.51 -12.72
C GLN A 83 -8.92 13.69 -11.81
N ILE A 84 -7.81 13.21 -12.36
CA ILE A 84 -6.73 12.61 -11.57
C ILE A 84 -5.51 13.53 -11.57
N ARG A 85 -4.64 13.37 -10.57
CA ARG A 85 -3.29 13.94 -10.64
C ARG A 85 -2.51 13.35 -11.80
N ALA A 86 -1.68 14.17 -12.45
CA ALA A 86 -0.84 13.74 -13.56
C ALA A 86 0.24 12.76 -13.10
N GLY A 87 0.87 13.04 -11.95
CA GLY A 87 1.80 12.13 -11.30
C GLY A 87 1.11 10.88 -10.76
N ASP A 88 1.85 9.78 -10.74
CA ASP A 88 1.43 8.48 -10.22
C ASP A 88 2.36 7.91 -9.15
N VAL A 89 3.37 8.70 -8.74
CA VAL A 89 4.22 8.41 -7.60
C VAL A 89 4.02 9.50 -6.55
N LEU A 90 3.82 9.11 -5.30
CA LEU A 90 3.72 10.01 -4.15
C LEU A 90 5.04 9.99 -3.37
N GLU A 91 5.44 11.14 -2.84
CA GLU A 91 6.44 11.18 -1.76
C GLU A 91 5.72 11.34 -0.43
N THR A 92 6.01 10.44 0.51
CA THR A 92 5.50 10.46 1.89
C THR A 92 6.67 10.20 2.85
N ARG A 93 6.41 9.95 4.13
CA ARG A 93 7.46 9.74 5.13
C ARG A 93 7.04 8.88 6.32
N LEU A 94 8.03 8.23 6.91
CA LEU A 94 7.98 7.79 8.30
C LEU A 94 8.52 8.89 9.21
N VAL A 95 7.92 9.06 10.38
CA VAL A 95 8.42 9.97 11.42
C VAL A 95 8.55 9.21 12.72
N PHE A 96 9.73 9.29 13.35
CA PHE A 96 9.96 8.75 14.68
C PHE A 96 10.27 9.89 15.66
N VAL A 97 9.53 9.92 16.76
CA VAL A 97 9.76 10.86 17.85
C VAL A 97 10.08 10.08 19.11
N ASN A 98 11.23 10.33 19.73
CA ASN A 98 11.59 9.77 21.02
C ASN A 98 11.41 10.85 22.10
N VAL A 99 10.56 10.57 23.09
CA VAL A 99 10.32 11.44 24.24
C VAL A 99 10.75 10.71 25.50
N GLY A 100 11.94 11.06 26.01
CA GLY A 100 12.45 10.50 27.27
C GLY A 100 12.55 8.97 27.30
N GLY A 101 12.85 8.34 26.17
CA GLY A 101 12.96 6.89 26.01
C GLY A 101 11.69 6.19 25.48
N VAL A 102 10.60 6.93 25.31
CA VAL A 102 9.35 6.41 24.71
C VAL A 102 9.29 6.81 23.24
N GLY A 103 9.22 5.83 22.36
CA GLY A 103 9.10 6.02 20.91
C GLY A 103 7.68 6.28 20.45
N PHE A 104 7.55 7.08 19.40
CA PHE A 104 6.31 7.32 18.67
C PHE A 104 6.62 7.20 17.18
N LEU A 105 6.14 6.14 16.54
CA LEU A 105 6.31 5.88 15.11
C LEU A 105 5.03 6.27 14.37
N PHE A 106 5.11 7.34 13.58
CA PHE A 106 4.04 7.82 12.72
C PHE A 106 4.20 7.22 11.32
N MET A 107 3.13 6.65 10.81
CA MET A 107 3.10 5.93 9.53
C MET A 107 1.97 6.50 8.65
N PRO A 108 2.19 6.62 7.32
CA PRO A 108 1.27 7.36 6.44
C PRO A 108 0.05 6.55 5.99
N GLY A 109 -0.56 5.77 6.89
CA GLY A 109 -1.70 4.92 6.56
C GLY A 109 -2.14 3.97 7.67
N GLU A 110 -2.90 2.96 7.28
CA GLU A 110 -3.46 1.93 8.15
C GLU A 110 -2.61 0.65 8.02
N LEU A 111 -1.71 0.42 8.98
CA LEU A 111 -0.86 -0.76 8.99
C LEU A 111 -1.46 -1.85 9.87
N PRO A 112 -1.59 -3.09 9.35
CA PRO A 112 -2.10 -4.19 10.14
C PRO A 112 -1.03 -4.71 11.12
N PRO A 113 -1.44 -5.40 12.21
CA PRO A 113 -0.53 -5.79 13.30
C PRO A 113 0.69 -6.60 12.84
N GLU A 114 0.54 -7.46 11.85
CA GLU A 114 1.62 -8.30 11.34
C GLU A 114 2.80 -7.49 10.77
N LEU A 115 2.56 -6.30 10.21
CA LEU A 115 3.64 -5.43 9.74
C LEU A 115 4.28 -4.64 10.89
N VAL A 116 3.60 -4.54 12.02
CA VAL A 116 4.07 -3.76 13.17
C VAL A 116 4.80 -4.65 14.19
N ILE A 117 4.15 -5.72 14.63
CA ILE A 117 4.62 -6.62 15.70
C ILE A 117 5.01 -8.02 15.20
N GLY A 118 4.78 -8.32 13.91
CA GLY A 118 5.13 -9.61 13.32
C GLY A 118 4.00 -10.64 13.35
N LEU A 119 4.25 -11.74 12.62
CA LEU A 119 3.35 -12.89 12.56
C LEU A 119 3.61 -13.86 13.74
N PRO A 120 2.59 -14.57 14.24
CA PRO A 120 2.78 -15.66 15.19
C PRO A 120 3.67 -16.78 14.64
N ASP A 121 4.46 -17.42 15.51
CA ASP A 121 5.41 -18.49 15.13
C ASP A 121 4.77 -19.66 14.38
N ASP A 122 3.52 -20.00 14.68
CA ASP A 122 2.79 -21.11 14.05
C ASP A 122 1.91 -20.69 12.86
N PHE A 123 1.89 -19.40 12.49
CA PHE A 123 1.06 -18.86 11.40
C PHE A 123 1.20 -19.67 10.11
N ALA A 124 2.44 -20.01 9.72
CA ALA A 124 2.72 -20.78 8.52
C ALA A 124 2.10 -22.19 8.51
N THR A 125 1.89 -22.77 9.69
CA THR A 125 1.47 -24.17 9.87
C THR A 125 0.06 -24.35 10.42
N ASN A 126 -0.56 -23.28 10.93
CA ASN A 126 -1.84 -23.28 11.62
C ASN A 126 -2.78 -22.20 11.07
N THR A 127 -2.88 -22.11 9.74
CA THR A 127 -3.69 -21.08 9.05
C THR A 127 -5.15 -21.06 9.49
N ALA A 128 -5.74 -22.21 9.82
CA ALA A 128 -7.12 -22.32 10.32
C ALA A 128 -7.37 -21.62 11.67
N ALA A 129 -6.33 -21.25 12.42
CA ALA A 129 -6.47 -20.45 13.64
C ALA A 129 -6.54 -18.93 13.38
N TYR A 130 -6.13 -18.49 12.19
CA TYR A 130 -5.95 -17.07 11.84
C TYR A 130 -6.89 -16.58 10.75
N TYR A 131 -7.50 -17.49 9.98
CA TYR A 131 -8.39 -17.17 8.89
C TYR A 131 -9.77 -17.83 9.07
N GLU A 132 -10.83 -17.05 8.86
CA GLU A 132 -12.18 -17.59 8.74
C GLU A 132 -12.41 -18.22 7.35
N GLU A 133 -11.88 -17.58 6.29
CA GLU A 133 -12.05 -17.96 4.88
C GLU A 133 -10.69 -18.09 4.15
N PRO A 134 -9.80 -19.02 4.57
CA PRO A 134 -8.41 -19.10 4.08
C PRO A 134 -8.25 -19.32 2.58
N GLU A 135 -9.29 -19.76 1.88
CA GLU A 135 -9.29 -19.93 0.42
C GLU A 135 -9.34 -18.63 -0.37
N LEU A 136 -9.74 -17.52 0.26
CA LEU A 136 -9.75 -16.18 -0.34
C LEU A 136 -8.36 -15.53 -0.26
N HIS A 137 -7.63 -15.85 0.81
CA HIS A 137 -6.41 -15.17 1.20
C HIS A 137 -5.13 -15.87 0.74
N ALA A 138 -4.03 -15.11 0.65
CA ALA A 138 -2.70 -15.69 0.73
C ALA A 138 -2.49 -16.21 2.16
N VAL A 139 -2.10 -17.47 2.29
CA VAL A 139 -1.94 -18.12 3.59
C VAL A 139 -0.63 -18.86 3.69
N GLY A 140 -0.16 -18.99 4.93
CA GLY A 140 1.09 -19.66 5.24
C GLY A 140 2.27 -19.07 4.49
N ASP A 141 3.06 -19.92 3.81
CA ASP A 141 4.24 -19.49 3.05
C ASP A 141 3.92 -18.54 1.88
N ALA A 142 2.65 -18.42 1.48
CA ALA A 142 2.23 -17.50 0.42
C ALA A 142 2.00 -16.07 0.94
N TYR A 143 1.81 -15.87 2.24
CA TYR A 143 1.65 -14.54 2.84
C TYR A 143 3.03 -14.02 3.25
N VAL A 144 3.60 -13.14 2.43
CA VAL A 144 4.98 -12.68 2.59
C VAL A 144 5.00 -11.25 3.12
N ILE A 145 5.74 -11.04 4.21
CA ILE A 145 6.02 -9.70 4.74
C ILE A 145 7.54 -9.55 4.94
N PRO A 146 8.10 -8.34 4.78
CA PRO A 146 9.55 -8.14 4.88
C PRO A 146 10.08 -8.18 6.32
N GLY A 147 9.21 -7.94 7.31
CA GLY A 147 9.52 -7.99 8.73
C GLY A 147 8.50 -7.22 9.57
N ALA A 148 8.80 -7.07 10.86
CA ALA A 148 7.99 -6.30 11.81
C ALA A 148 8.68 -4.98 12.14
N LEU A 149 7.97 -3.84 11.99
CA LEU A 149 8.58 -2.52 12.17
C LEU A 149 9.19 -2.33 13.57
N LEU A 150 8.56 -2.89 14.61
CA LEU A 150 9.09 -2.75 15.98
C LEU A 150 10.39 -3.51 16.23
N ASP A 151 10.80 -4.44 15.35
CA ASP A 151 12.13 -5.08 15.43
C ASP A 151 13.26 -4.11 15.08
N LEU A 152 12.94 -3.03 14.35
CA LEU A 152 13.90 -2.01 13.93
C LEU A 152 13.97 -0.83 14.91
N VAL A 153 12.89 -0.58 15.68
CA VAL A 153 12.79 0.61 16.53
C VAL A 153 13.70 0.49 17.75
N PRO A 154 14.50 1.53 18.11
CA PRO A 154 15.49 1.42 19.18
C PRO A 154 14.92 1.55 20.60
N THR A 155 13.61 1.78 20.76
CA THR A 155 12.94 2.00 22.06
C THR A 155 12.14 0.79 22.51
N GLU A 156 12.27 0.44 23.79
CA GLU A 156 11.54 -0.68 24.41
C GLU A 156 10.01 -0.46 24.42
N LEU A 157 9.58 0.79 24.65
CA LEU A 157 8.18 1.17 24.56
C LEU A 157 7.99 2.12 23.38
N THR A 158 7.15 1.70 22.43
CA THR A 158 6.84 2.48 21.22
C THR A 158 5.34 2.50 20.98
N PHE A 159 4.77 3.69 20.78
CA PHE A 159 3.44 3.88 20.24
C PHE A 159 3.50 3.93 18.72
N THR A 160 2.69 3.13 18.04
CA THR A 160 2.52 3.22 16.59
C THR A 160 1.27 4.01 16.26
N ILE A 161 1.41 4.98 15.37
CA ILE A 161 0.37 5.93 15.00
C ILE A 161 0.18 5.82 13.49
N GLY A 162 -0.87 5.12 13.09
CA GLY A 162 -1.34 5.13 11.70
C GLY A 162 -1.97 6.49 11.36
N LEU A 163 -2.14 6.75 10.07
CA LEU A 163 -2.67 8.03 9.55
C LEU A 163 -1.91 9.25 10.10
N GLY A 164 -0.61 9.08 10.35
CA GLY A 164 0.22 10.05 11.07
C GLY A 164 0.67 11.24 10.23
N GLY A 165 0.53 11.17 8.91
CA GLY A 165 0.90 12.24 7.98
C GLY A 165 -0.06 12.30 6.80
N ASP A 166 -0.05 11.24 6.01
CA ASP A 166 -0.95 11.04 4.86
C ASP A 166 -1.92 9.87 5.14
N GLU A 167 -3.00 9.82 4.38
CA GLU A 167 -4.06 8.81 4.41
C GLU A 167 -3.97 7.96 3.14
N LEU A 168 -3.02 7.02 3.09
CA LEU A 168 -2.82 6.16 1.92
C LEU A 168 -3.54 4.81 2.03
N GLY A 169 -4.53 4.72 2.93
CA GLY A 169 -5.37 3.53 3.11
C GLY A 169 -4.64 2.38 3.81
N TYR A 170 -5.03 1.14 3.49
CA TYR A 170 -4.52 -0.09 4.09
C TYR A 170 -3.20 -0.57 3.48
N TRP A 171 -2.31 -1.07 4.33
CA TRP A 171 -1.07 -1.70 3.89
C TRP A 171 -1.33 -3.19 3.76
N VAL A 172 -1.36 -3.65 2.52
CA VAL A 172 -1.66 -5.05 2.22
C VAL A 172 -0.51 -5.63 1.42
N PRO A 173 0.07 -6.78 1.83
CA PRO A 173 1.08 -7.46 1.04
C PRO A 173 0.58 -7.77 -0.36
N VAL A 174 1.42 -7.61 -1.37
CA VAL A 174 0.99 -7.77 -2.76
C VAL A 174 0.45 -9.17 -3.07
N GLU A 175 0.91 -10.19 -2.35
CA GLU A 175 0.44 -11.57 -2.45
C GLU A 175 -1.04 -11.72 -2.05
N GLU A 176 -1.50 -10.86 -1.14
CA GLU A 176 -2.88 -10.80 -0.67
C GLU A 176 -3.78 -10.04 -1.66
N VAL A 177 -3.21 -9.05 -2.35
CA VAL A 177 -3.97 -8.16 -3.24
C VAL A 177 -4.77 -8.88 -4.32
N ARG A 178 -6.07 -8.52 -4.41
CA ARG A 178 -7.02 -8.93 -5.46
C ARG A 178 -7.65 -7.70 -6.10
N LEU A 179 -7.57 -7.60 -7.43
CA LEU A 179 -8.14 -6.49 -8.18
C LEU A 179 -9.32 -6.95 -9.01
N LYS A 180 -10.45 -6.26 -8.89
CA LYS A 180 -11.69 -6.63 -9.56
C LYS A 180 -11.55 -6.54 -11.08
N CYS A 181 -11.88 -7.61 -11.77
CA CYS A 181 -12.07 -7.61 -13.19
C CYS A 181 -13.50 -7.15 -13.53
N LEU A 182 -13.60 -6.12 -14.37
CA LEU A 182 -14.86 -5.57 -14.85
C LEU A 182 -14.84 -5.52 -16.37
N ASP A 183 -15.84 -6.11 -17.04
CA ASP A 183 -15.93 -6.05 -18.51
C ASP A 183 -16.01 -4.60 -19.03
N LEU A 184 -16.50 -3.67 -18.21
CA LEU A 184 -16.56 -2.24 -18.49
C LEU A 184 -15.18 -1.62 -18.81
N VAL A 185 -14.11 -2.13 -18.20
CA VAL A 185 -12.77 -1.55 -18.34
C VAL A 185 -12.01 -2.13 -19.54
N MET A 186 -12.58 -3.14 -20.20
CA MET A 186 -11.88 -3.86 -21.27
C MET A 186 -11.68 -2.98 -22.50
N PRO A 187 -10.48 -2.98 -23.10
CA PRO A 187 -10.27 -2.33 -24.39
C PRO A 187 -11.21 -2.91 -25.45
N ALA A 188 -11.83 -2.04 -26.25
CA ALA A 188 -12.71 -2.45 -27.34
C ALA A 188 -11.97 -3.31 -28.40
N VAL A 189 -10.68 -3.07 -28.57
CA VAL A 189 -9.81 -3.84 -29.46
C VAL A 189 -9.40 -5.15 -28.78
N GLY A 190 -9.60 -6.27 -29.48
CA GLY A 190 -9.18 -7.59 -29.01
C GLY A 190 -10.31 -8.45 -28.41
N GLY A 191 -11.46 -7.84 -28.09
CA GLY A 191 -12.66 -8.56 -27.64
C GLY A 191 -12.42 -9.39 -26.39
N TYR A 192 -11.64 -8.87 -25.45
CA TYR A 192 -11.43 -9.51 -24.15
C TYR A 192 -12.61 -9.25 -23.22
N THR A 193 -12.87 -10.24 -22.38
CA THR A 193 -13.81 -10.20 -21.26
C THR A 193 -13.12 -10.79 -20.05
N CYS A 194 -13.65 -10.54 -18.86
CA CYS A 194 -13.17 -11.18 -17.63
C CYS A 194 -13.23 -12.70 -17.73
N GLN A 195 -14.34 -13.25 -18.24
CA GLN A 195 -14.47 -14.69 -18.46
C GLN A 195 -13.37 -15.24 -19.37
N ARG A 196 -13.05 -14.52 -20.46
CA ARG A 196 -11.99 -14.96 -21.37
C ARG A 196 -10.61 -14.91 -20.71
N LEU A 197 -10.31 -13.86 -19.95
CA LEU A 197 -9.05 -13.77 -19.20
C LEU A 197 -8.94 -14.92 -18.19
N PHE A 198 -10.05 -15.30 -17.54
CA PHE A 198 -10.09 -16.45 -16.64
C PHE A 198 -9.88 -17.78 -17.38
N ASP A 199 -10.59 -18.00 -18.49
CA ASP A 199 -10.47 -19.23 -19.30
C ASP A 199 -9.05 -19.41 -19.86
N GLU A 200 -8.34 -18.31 -20.12
CA GLU A 200 -6.94 -18.29 -20.57
C GLU A 200 -5.93 -18.36 -19.40
N GLY A 201 -6.39 -18.39 -18.14
CA GLY A 201 -5.57 -18.56 -16.95
C GLY A 201 -4.88 -17.30 -16.45
N HIS A 202 -5.35 -16.12 -16.84
CA HIS A 202 -4.79 -14.83 -16.42
C HIS A 202 -5.40 -14.28 -15.13
N LEU A 203 -6.59 -14.75 -14.75
CA LEU A 203 -7.26 -14.41 -13.50
C LEU A 203 -7.20 -15.59 -12.53
N ILE A 204 -7.16 -15.29 -11.22
CA ILE A 204 -7.12 -16.29 -10.16
C ILE A 204 -8.52 -16.76 -9.75
N THR A 205 -9.52 -15.90 -9.94
CA THR A 205 -10.96 -16.21 -9.90
C THR A 205 -11.60 -15.68 -11.19
N PRO A 206 -12.86 -16.02 -11.51
CA PRO A 206 -13.53 -15.46 -12.69
C PRO A 206 -13.58 -13.94 -12.75
N ASP A 207 -13.39 -13.26 -11.62
CA ASP A 207 -13.58 -11.83 -11.44
C ASP A 207 -12.40 -11.12 -10.77
N ALA A 208 -11.26 -11.76 -10.53
CA ALA A 208 -10.12 -11.11 -9.88
C ALA A 208 -8.76 -11.48 -10.48
N VAL A 209 -7.92 -10.45 -10.67
CA VAL A 209 -6.49 -10.60 -10.95
C VAL A 209 -5.70 -10.45 -9.65
N SER A 210 -4.64 -11.24 -9.48
CA SER A 210 -3.77 -11.17 -8.32
C SER A 210 -2.81 -9.97 -8.40
N GLY A 211 -2.46 -9.38 -7.25
CA GLY A 211 -1.44 -8.33 -7.13
C GLY A 211 -0.12 -8.65 -7.83
N PRO A 212 0.48 -9.85 -7.69
CA PRO A 212 1.76 -10.16 -8.31
C PRO A 212 1.73 -10.09 -9.85
N VAL A 213 0.61 -10.47 -10.47
CA VAL A 213 0.41 -10.31 -11.93
C VAL A 213 0.42 -8.83 -12.31
N CYS A 214 -0.29 -7.98 -11.56
CA CYS A 214 -0.32 -6.54 -11.82
C CYS A 214 1.03 -5.86 -11.56
N ARG A 215 1.75 -6.26 -10.52
CA ARG A 215 3.11 -5.82 -10.24
C ARG A 215 4.05 -6.21 -11.38
N GLY A 216 4.07 -7.47 -11.80
CA GLY A 216 4.93 -7.93 -12.89
C GLY A 216 4.58 -7.34 -14.26
N LEU A 217 3.32 -6.97 -14.50
CA LEU A 217 2.95 -6.23 -15.71
C LEU A 217 3.51 -4.80 -15.71
N SER A 218 3.53 -4.16 -14.54
CA SER A 218 3.96 -2.76 -14.35
C SER A 218 5.47 -2.61 -14.24
N ASP A 219 6.12 -3.57 -13.58
CA ASP A 219 7.55 -3.63 -13.31
C ASP A 219 8.08 -5.04 -13.64
N PRO A 220 8.14 -5.43 -14.93
CA PRO A 220 8.47 -6.79 -15.33
C PRO A 220 9.90 -7.16 -14.95
N SER A 221 10.06 -8.32 -14.30
CA SER A 221 11.39 -8.86 -14.02
C SER A 221 12.07 -9.33 -15.31
N PRO A 222 13.40 -9.18 -15.47
CA PRO A 222 14.10 -9.68 -16.65
C PRO A 222 13.86 -11.18 -16.88
N GLY A 223 13.27 -11.52 -18.04
CA GLY A 223 12.99 -12.90 -18.42
C GLY A 223 11.65 -13.45 -17.93
N GLU A 224 10.85 -12.64 -17.23
CA GLU A 224 9.48 -12.99 -16.85
C GLU A 224 8.57 -13.02 -18.09
N ALA A 225 7.91 -14.15 -18.31
CA ALA A 225 7.01 -14.33 -19.44
C ALA A 225 5.67 -13.65 -19.15
N MET A 226 5.50 -12.44 -19.66
CA MET A 226 4.26 -11.68 -19.55
C MET A 226 3.37 -11.87 -20.78
N PRO A 227 2.04 -11.82 -20.63
CA PRO A 227 1.14 -11.77 -21.77
C PRO A 227 1.48 -10.56 -22.65
N ALA A 228 1.21 -10.70 -23.94
CA ALA A 228 1.52 -9.70 -24.96
C ALA A 228 0.28 -9.33 -25.79
N GLY A 229 0.34 -8.17 -26.46
CA GLY A 229 -0.76 -7.68 -27.29
C GLY A 229 -2.05 -7.47 -26.50
N ALA A 230 -3.18 -7.81 -27.11
CA ALA A 230 -4.49 -7.51 -26.54
C ALA A 230 -4.77 -8.13 -25.15
N ALA A 231 -4.18 -9.30 -24.84
CA ALA A 231 -4.27 -9.89 -23.49
C ALA A 231 -3.60 -8.98 -22.44
N ARG A 232 -2.41 -8.46 -22.79
CA ARG A 232 -1.66 -7.52 -21.94
C ARG A 232 -2.46 -6.24 -21.74
N ASP A 233 -3.00 -5.68 -22.81
CA ASP A 233 -3.75 -4.43 -22.74
C ASP A 233 -5.01 -4.57 -21.88
N ALA A 234 -5.70 -5.71 -21.99
CA ALA A 234 -6.85 -6.04 -21.15
C ALA A 234 -6.45 -6.17 -19.67
N LEU A 235 -5.38 -6.91 -19.36
CA LEU A 235 -4.90 -7.05 -17.98
C LEU A 235 -4.40 -5.74 -17.39
N MET A 236 -3.69 -4.92 -18.15
CA MET A 236 -3.27 -3.58 -17.72
C MET A 236 -4.48 -2.70 -17.37
N ALA A 237 -5.57 -2.80 -18.12
CA ALA A 237 -6.81 -2.09 -17.80
C ALA A 237 -7.41 -2.58 -16.49
N VAL A 238 -7.46 -3.90 -16.26
CA VAL A 238 -7.91 -4.46 -14.97
C VAL A 238 -7.01 -3.99 -13.83
N CYS A 239 -5.68 -4.04 -13.98
CA CYS A 239 -4.75 -3.60 -12.94
C CYS A 239 -4.87 -2.10 -12.64
N ARG A 240 -5.15 -1.28 -13.64
CA ARG A 240 -5.34 0.18 -13.48
C ARG A 240 -6.64 0.52 -12.75
N TYR A 241 -7.73 -0.14 -13.10
CA TYR A 241 -9.08 0.27 -12.68
C TYR A 241 -9.70 -0.63 -11.61
N GLY A 242 -9.30 -1.89 -11.54
CA GLY A 242 -9.93 -2.92 -10.71
C GLY A 242 -9.79 -2.66 -9.21
N GLN A 243 -8.71 -1.98 -8.80
CA GLN A 243 -8.53 -1.58 -7.40
C GLN A 243 -9.53 -0.48 -7.01
N ALA A 244 -9.62 0.58 -7.82
CA ALA A 244 -10.50 1.72 -7.56
C ALA A 244 -11.99 1.40 -7.74
N LEU A 245 -12.33 0.71 -8.83
CA LEU A 245 -13.72 0.40 -9.16
C LEU A 245 -14.25 -0.83 -8.42
N GLY A 246 -13.38 -1.69 -7.89
CA GLY A 246 -13.78 -2.78 -6.99
C GLY A 246 -14.59 -2.24 -5.82
N ARG A 247 -14.09 -1.19 -5.16
CA ARG A 247 -14.80 -0.52 -4.06
C ARG A 247 -16.23 -0.10 -4.41
N GLU A 248 -16.43 0.49 -5.59
CA GLU A 248 -17.71 1.11 -5.97
C GLU A 248 -18.67 0.14 -6.68
N LEU A 249 -18.14 -0.86 -7.38
CA LEU A 249 -18.89 -1.75 -8.27
C LEU A 249 -18.87 -3.23 -7.83
N GLY A 250 -18.39 -3.49 -6.62
CA GLY A 250 -18.34 -4.80 -5.99
C GLY A 250 -16.91 -5.34 -5.94
N GLU A 251 -16.32 -5.31 -4.76
CA GLU A 251 -14.97 -5.82 -4.49
C GLU A 251 -14.90 -7.34 -4.72
N PRO A 252 -13.70 -7.91 -4.85
CA PRO A 252 -13.52 -9.35 -4.65
C PRO A 252 -13.90 -9.70 -3.19
N ASP A 253 -14.62 -10.80 -3.00
CA ASP A 253 -15.10 -11.21 -1.67
C ASP A 253 -13.93 -11.35 -0.69
N GLY A 254 -14.00 -10.67 0.46
CA GLY A 254 -12.96 -10.70 1.49
C GLY A 254 -11.75 -9.78 1.25
N HIS A 255 -11.81 -8.90 0.23
CA HIS A 255 -10.67 -8.05 -0.19
C HIS A 255 -11.05 -6.56 -0.28
N TYR A 256 -11.67 -6.03 0.79
CA TYR A 256 -12.01 -4.61 0.88
C TYR A 256 -10.76 -3.74 1.01
N GLU A 257 -9.83 -4.17 1.86
CA GLU A 257 -8.63 -3.46 2.28
C GLU A 257 -7.78 -3.05 1.08
N GLU A 258 -7.71 -3.89 0.04
CA GLU A 258 -6.91 -3.62 -1.15
C GLU A 258 -7.57 -2.60 -2.07
N THR A 259 -8.90 -2.55 -2.09
CA THR A 259 -9.63 -1.47 -2.79
C THR A 259 -9.48 -0.12 -2.09
N ASN A 260 -9.25 -0.14 -0.77
CA ASN A 260 -8.92 1.02 0.05
C ASN A 260 -7.42 1.10 0.40
N SER A 261 -6.56 0.76 -0.55
CA SER A 261 -5.11 0.92 -0.45
C SER A 261 -4.59 1.80 -1.59
N ALA A 262 -3.66 2.72 -1.32
CA ALA A 262 -3.13 3.60 -2.36
C ALA A 262 -2.27 2.85 -3.40
N GLY A 263 -1.66 1.74 -3.00
CA GLY A 263 -0.98 0.87 -3.94
C GLY A 263 -0.37 -0.38 -3.33
N TRP A 264 -0.06 -1.35 -4.19
CA TRP A 264 0.42 -2.67 -3.78
C TRP A 264 1.91 -2.72 -3.39
N ASP A 265 2.64 -1.61 -3.53
CA ASP A 265 4.06 -1.53 -3.15
C ASP A 265 4.29 -0.92 -1.76
N LEU A 266 3.22 -0.45 -1.10
CA LEU A 266 3.30 0.30 0.16
C LEU A 266 4.07 -0.44 1.27
N VAL A 267 3.87 -1.76 1.39
CA VAL A 267 4.54 -2.60 2.39
C VAL A 267 6.06 -2.61 2.19
N ASP A 268 6.51 -2.91 0.97
CA ASP A 268 7.93 -2.99 0.63
C ASP A 268 8.61 -1.61 0.71
N ASP A 269 7.97 -0.57 0.18
CA ASP A 269 8.49 0.80 0.18
C ASP A 269 8.63 1.35 1.62
N THR A 270 7.64 1.05 2.49
CA THR A 270 7.66 1.47 3.90
C THR A 270 8.72 0.73 4.69
N TRP A 271 8.89 -0.58 4.45
CA TRP A 271 9.94 -1.37 5.09
C TRP A 271 11.33 -0.83 4.75
N ALA A 272 11.60 -0.59 3.46
CA ALA A 272 12.87 -0.02 3.03
C ALA A 272 13.15 1.34 3.68
N ALA A 273 12.12 2.20 3.81
CA ALA A 273 12.24 3.46 4.52
C ALA A 273 12.51 3.27 6.02
N ALA A 274 11.89 2.27 6.66
CA ALA A 274 12.13 1.98 8.07
C ALA A 274 13.57 1.49 8.31
N GLU A 275 14.10 0.62 7.44
CA GLU A 275 15.50 0.19 7.51
C GLU A 275 16.47 1.39 7.38
N GLU A 276 16.19 2.34 6.49
CA GLU A 276 17.02 3.54 6.36
C GLU A 276 16.91 4.48 7.57
N LEU A 277 15.70 4.64 8.13
CA LEU A 277 15.46 5.46 9.31
C LEU A 277 16.24 4.95 10.54
N PHE A 278 16.27 3.63 10.75
CA PHE A 278 16.79 3.01 11.96
C PHE A 278 18.17 2.35 11.83
N SER A 279 18.78 2.34 10.63
CA SER A 279 20.16 1.86 10.43
C SER A 279 21.25 2.86 10.85
N ARG A 280 20.87 3.96 11.51
CA ARG A 280 21.74 5.08 11.88
C ARG A 280 22.38 4.94 13.26
#